data_AF-A0A2N4X4Z9-F1
#
_entry.id   AF-A0A2N4X4Z9-F1
#
_cell.length_a   1.000
_cell.length_b   1.000
_cell.length_c   1.000
_cell.angle_alpha   90.00
_cell.angle_beta   90.00
_cell.angle_gamma   90.00
#
_symmetry.space_group_name_H-M   'P 1'
#
loop_
_entity.id
_entity.type
_entity.pdbx_description
1 polymer ?
#
loop_
_entity_poly.entity_id
_entity_poly.type
_entity_poly.pdbx_seq_one_letter_code
_entity_poly.pdbx_strand_id
1 'polypeptide(L)'
;MRLQRLEKVRAVAKQAAAREAAKAESTLAQLEALATRTGQLLGDYAARIDVADGAALQNLSRFRSGLSGVGEATRADALRARSHADAKLAHLAEAERRRQAVEDRAKSEATALGQRDSHTPQGARRQSGTGLE
;
A
#
# COMPACT_ATOMS: atom_id res chain seq x y z
N MET A 1 15.06 -14.90 -21.94
CA MET A 1 14.20 -15.88 -21.25
C MET A 1 14.19 -15.75 -19.71
N ARG A 2 15.31 -15.88 -18.99
CA ARG A 2 15.32 -15.83 -17.50
C ARG A 2 14.94 -14.46 -16.91
N LEU A 3 15.41 -13.36 -17.52
CA LEU A 3 15.08 -11.98 -17.13
C LEU A 3 13.58 -11.64 -17.27
N GLN A 4 12.98 -11.94 -18.43
CA GLN A 4 11.55 -11.74 -18.69
C GLN A 4 10.65 -12.51 -17.69
N ARG A 5 11.06 -13.72 -17.28
CA ARG A 5 10.33 -14.48 -16.25
C ARG A 5 10.41 -13.79 -14.88
N LEU A 6 11.58 -13.26 -14.51
CA LEU A 6 11.78 -12.50 -13.28
C LEU A 6 10.95 -11.21 -13.24
N GLU A 7 10.89 -10.47 -14.35
CA GLU A 7 10.02 -9.29 -14.47
C GLU A 7 8.55 -9.65 -14.32
N LYS A 8 8.10 -10.73 -14.96
CA LYS A 8 6.71 -11.19 -14.85
C LYS A 8 6.35 -11.58 -13.41
N VAL A 9 7.24 -12.29 -12.71
CA VAL A 9 7.05 -12.63 -11.29
C VAL A 9 6.97 -11.38 -10.41
N ARG A 10 7.84 -10.39 -10.66
CA ARG A 10 7.79 -9.10 -9.93
C ARG A 10 6.50 -8.32 -10.19
N ALA A 11 6.03 -8.31 -11.44
CA ALA A 11 4.76 -7.65 -11.79
C ALA A 11 3.57 -8.30 -11.07
N VAL A 12 3.51 -9.63 -11.02
CA VAL A 12 2.48 -10.38 -10.28
C VAL A 12 2.57 -10.10 -8.78
N ALA A 13 3.77 -10.10 -8.20
CA ALA A 13 3.98 -9.79 -6.79
C ALA A 13 3.53 -8.36 -6.44
N LYS A 14 3.82 -7.37 -7.31
CA LYS A 14 3.33 -5.99 -7.16
C LYS A 14 1.81 -5.94 -7.18
N GLN A 15 1.17 -6.61 -8.16
CA GLN A 15 -0.28 -6.61 -8.28
C GLN A 15 -0.94 -7.26 -7.06
N ALA A 16 -0.35 -8.34 -6.52
CA ALA A 16 -0.82 -8.97 -5.29
C ALA A 16 -0.70 -8.02 -4.09
N ALA A 17 0.45 -7.37 -3.90
CA ALA A 17 0.67 -6.42 -2.80
C ALA A 17 -0.30 -5.22 -2.88
N ALA A 18 -0.54 -4.68 -4.09
CA ALA A 18 -1.50 -3.59 -4.29
C ALA A 18 -2.94 -4.00 -3.97
N ARG A 19 -3.35 -5.22 -4.34
CA ARG A 19 -4.68 -5.76 -4.00
C ARG A 19 -4.85 -5.94 -2.50
N GLU A 20 -3.83 -6.46 -1.81
CA GLU A 20 -3.87 -6.64 -0.35
C GLU A 20 -3.92 -5.29 0.38
N ALA A 21 -3.20 -4.27 -0.08
CA ALA A 21 -3.29 -2.92 0.44
C ALA A 21 -4.70 -2.32 0.26
N ALA A 22 -5.26 -2.40 -0.95
CA ALA A 22 -6.61 -1.90 -1.23
C ALA A 22 -7.69 -2.62 -0.38
N LYS A 23 -7.53 -3.94 -0.15
CA LYS A 23 -8.43 -4.70 0.72
C LYS A 23 -8.33 -4.24 2.18
N ALA A 24 -7.12 -3.98 2.66
CA ALA A 24 -6.91 -3.47 4.02
C ALA A 24 -7.51 -2.07 4.19
N GLU A 25 -7.32 -1.17 3.23
CA GLU A 25 -7.93 0.17 3.22
C GLU A 25 -9.47 0.10 3.18
N SER A 26 -10.04 -0.76 2.35
CA SER A 26 -11.50 -0.96 2.30
C SER A 26 -12.05 -1.45 3.64
N THR A 27 -11.32 -2.34 4.31
CA THR A 27 -11.69 -2.85 5.64
C THR A 27 -11.64 -1.74 6.69
N LEU A 28 -10.59 -0.92 6.65
CA LEU A 28 -10.47 0.25 7.52
C LEU A 28 -11.66 1.21 7.33
N ALA A 29 -11.97 1.58 6.09
CA ALA A 29 -13.07 2.49 5.79
C ALA A 29 -14.42 1.96 6.31
N GLN A 30 -14.67 0.65 6.19
CA GLN A 30 -15.88 0.01 6.73
C GLN A 30 -15.93 0.10 8.27
N LEU A 31 -14.82 -0.13 8.96
CA LEU A 31 -14.74 -0.06 10.41
C LEU A 31 -14.87 1.38 10.93
N GLU A 32 -14.31 2.37 10.23
CA GLU A 32 -14.47 3.79 10.56
C GLU A 32 -15.91 4.26 10.37
N ALA A 33 -16.57 3.82 9.29
CA ALA A 33 -17.99 4.08 9.07
C ALA A 33 -18.86 3.46 10.18
N LEU A 34 -18.54 2.22 10.59
CA LEU A 34 -19.25 1.54 11.68
C LEU A 34 -19.02 2.24 13.02
N ALA A 35 -17.79 2.67 13.32
CA ALA A 35 -17.46 3.40 14.54
C ALA A 35 -18.21 4.73 14.62
N THR A 36 -18.28 5.46 13.50
CA THR A 36 -19.03 6.70 13.37
C THR A 36 -20.52 6.48 13.65
N ARG A 37 -21.13 5.50 12.96
CA ARG A 37 -22.55 5.18 13.12
C ARG A 37 -22.89 4.75 14.55
N THR A 38 -22.04 3.94 15.16
CA THR A 38 -22.23 3.48 16.55
C THR A 38 -22.12 4.64 17.53
N GLY A 39 -21.20 5.58 17.29
CA GLY A 39 -21.08 6.81 18.07
C GLY A 39 -22.31 7.71 17.95
N GLN A 40 -22.86 7.88 16.76
CA GLN A 40 -24.11 8.63 16.53
C GLN A 40 -25.27 8.01 17.30
N LEU A 41 -25.48 6.69 17.18
CA LEU A 41 -26.51 5.98 17.93
C LEU A 41 -26.35 6.17 19.44
N LEU A 42 -25.13 6.06 19.97
CA LEU A 42 -24.87 6.27 21.39
C LEU A 42 -25.28 7.68 21.83
N GLY A 43 -24.99 8.70 21.01
CA GLY A 43 -25.41 10.08 21.23
C GLY A 43 -26.93 10.24 21.24
N ASP A 44 -27.61 9.67 20.24
CA ASP A 44 -29.07 9.71 20.12
C ASP A 44 -29.75 9.06 21.35
N TYR A 45 -29.26 7.90 21.78
CA TYR A 45 -29.79 7.20 22.95
C TYR A 45 -29.42 7.90 24.28
N ALA A 46 -28.30 8.62 24.34
CA ALA A 46 -27.95 9.41 25.51
C ALA A 46 -28.81 10.69 25.65
N ALA A 47 -29.27 11.26 24.53
CA ALA A 47 -30.13 12.44 24.50
C ALA A 47 -31.62 12.13 24.74
N ARG A 48 -32.02 10.85 24.77
CA ARG A 48 -33.40 10.45 25.05
C ARG A 48 -33.80 10.77 26.49
N ILE A 49 -34.89 11.53 26.61
CA ILE A 49 -35.51 11.95 27.88
C ILE A 49 -36.96 11.48 28.01
N ASP A 50 -37.51 10.89 26.95
CA ASP A 50 -38.91 10.48 26.78
C ASP A 50 -39.21 9.08 27.34
N VAL A 51 -38.69 8.79 28.53
CA VAL A 51 -38.80 7.46 29.14
C VAL A 51 -40.05 7.38 30.01
N ALA A 52 -40.95 6.44 29.70
CA ALA A 52 -42.28 6.34 30.33
C ALA A 52 -42.25 5.91 31.80
N ASP A 53 -41.29 5.07 32.20
CA ASP A 53 -41.17 4.55 33.57
C ASP A 53 -39.73 4.13 33.94
N GLY A 54 -39.54 3.72 35.20
CA GLY A 54 -38.24 3.28 35.70
C GLY A 54 -37.73 1.97 35.06
N ALA A 55 -38.61 1.09 34.58
CA ALA A 55 -38.20 -0.15 33.92
C ALA A 55 -37.65 0.13 32.52
N ALA A 56 -38.31 1.01 31.77
CA ALA A 56 -37.85 1.53 30.50
C ALA A 56 -36.50 2.26 30.65
N LEU A 57 -36.30 3.00 31.76
CA LEU A 57 -35.02 3.66 32.03
C LEU A 57 -33.89 2.66 32.28
N GLN A 58 -34.15 1.60 33.05
CA GLN A 58 -33.17 0.53 33.28
C GLN A 58 -32.81 -0.20 31.97
N ASN A 59 -33.80 -0.48 31.13
CA ASN A 59 -33.58 -1.10 29.82
C ASN A 59 -32.74 -0.21 28.91
N LEU A 60 -33.06 1.09 28.84
CA LEU A 60 -32.29 2.08 28.09
C LEU A 60 -30.84 2.17 28.58
N SER A 61 -30.62 2.18 29.91
CA SER A 61 -29.28 2.21 30.50
C SER A 61 -28.45 0.98 30.15
N ARG A 62 -29.03 -0.24 30.26
CA ARG A 62 -28.38 -1.49 29.87
C ARG A 62 -28.04 -1.52 28.38
N PHE A 63 -28.98 -1.09 27.54
CA PHE A 63 -28.76 -0.99 26.09
C PHE A 63 -27.61 -0.04 25.76
N ARG A 64 -27.60 1.16 26.35
CA ARG A 64 -26.52 2.15 26.16
C ARG A 64 -25.16 1.60 26.62
N SER A 65 -25.12 0.88 27.73
CA SER A 65 -23.89 0.24 28.21
C SER A 65 -23.37 -0.81 27.23
N GLY A 66 -24.26 -1.68 26.71
CA GLY A 66 -23.90 -2.65 25.67
C GLY A 66 -23.42 -1.98 24.38
N LEU A 67 -24.12 -0.93 23.93
CA LEU A 67 -23.76 -0.17 22.74
C LEU A 67 -22.42 0.56 22.91
N SER A 68 -22.13 1.08 24.11
CA SER A 68 -20.82 1.68 24.43
C SER A 68 -19.70 0.66 24.29
N GLY A 69 -19.88 -0.56 24.82
CA GLY A 69 -18.92 -1.65 24.67
C GLY A 69 -18.68 -2.04 23.21
N VAL A 70 -19.74 -2.12 22.40
CA VAL A 70 -19.62 -2.35 20.94
C VAL A 70 -18.88 -1.20 20.26
N GLY A 71 -19.16 0.04 20.65
CA GLY A 71 -18.49 1.23 20.11
C GLY A 71 -16.99 1.25 20.43
N GLU A 72 -16.61 0.92 21.66
CA GLU A 72 -15.20 0.81 22.07
C GLU A 72 -14.47 -0.30 21.31
N ALA A 73 -15.09 -1.48 21.21
CA ALA A 73 -14.53 -2.61 20.45
C ALA A 73 -14.33 -2.24 18.97
N THR A 74 -15.33 -1.62 18.34
CA THR A 74 -15.27 -1.19 16.94
C THR A 74 -14.17 -0.15 16.71
N ARG A 75 -14.00 0.81 17.62
CA ARG A 75 -12.89 1.79 17.56
C ARG A 75 -11.53 1.10 17.67
N ALA A 76 -11.40 0.14 18.57
CA ALA A 76 -10.18 -0.65 18.70
C ALA A 76 -9.90 -1.48 17.44
N ASP A 77 -10.92 -2.05 16.80
CA ASP A 77 -10.81 -2.73 15.52
C ASP A 77 -10.37 -1.79 14.40
N ALA A 78 -10.95 -0.58 14.31
CA ALA A 78 -10.55 0.42 13.33
C ALA A 78 -9.06 0.81 13.50
N LEU A 79 -8.58 0.99 14.73
CA LEU A 79 -7.17 1.26 15.01
C LEU A 79 -6.26 0.12 14.56
N ARG A 80 -6.63 -1.13 14.84
CA ARG A 80 -5.89 -2.31 14.37
C ARG A 80 -5.87 -2.41 12.85
N ALA A 81 -7.02 -2.19 12.21
CA ALA A 81 -7.14 -2.20 10.75
C ALA A 81 -6.29 -1.10 10.11
N ARG A 82 -6.21 0.08 10.73
CA ARG A 82 -5.35 1.18 10.30
C ARG A 82 -3.88 0.79 10.34
N SER A 83 -3.39 0.28 11.47
CA SER A 83 -2.01 -0.19 11.57
C SER A 83 -1.68 -1.28 10.53
N HIS A 84 -2.64 -2.16 10.25
CA HIS A 84 -2.47 -3.19 9.21
C HIS A 84 -2.44 -2.58 7.80
N ALA A 85 -3.33 -1.65 7.47
CA ALA A 85 -3.33 -0.95 6.18
C ALA A 85 -2.03 -0.16 5.97
N ASP A 86 -1.59 0.59 6.98
CA ASP A 86 -0.34 1.36 6.96
C ASP A 86 0.86 0.45 6.72
N ALA A 87 0.91 -0.72 7.37
CA ALA A 87 1.97 -1.70 7.13
C ALA A 87 1.97 -2.24 5.69
N LYS A 88 0.79 -2.55 5.12
CA LYS A 88 0.68 -3.01 3.72
C LYS A 88 1.11 -1.93 2.72
N LEU A 89 0.74 -0.68 2.97
CA LEU A 89 1.17 0.46 2.15
C LEU A 89 2.67 0.67 2.23
N ALA A 90 3.26 0.57 3.43
CA ALA A 90 4.71 0.69 3.60
C ALA A 90 5.47 -0.39 2.82
N HIS A 91 5.00 -1.64 2.87
CA HIS A 91 5.57 -2.74 2.08
C HIS A 91 5.45 -2.52 0.57
N LEU A 92 4.31 -2.02 0.09
CA LEU A 92 4.13 -1.67 -1.32
C LEU A 92 5.09 -0.56 -1.75
N ALA A 93 5.19 0.51 -0.96
CA ALA A 93 6.08 1.63 -1.23
C ALA A 93 7.55 1.20 -1.24
N GLU A 94 7.96 0.33 -0.33
CA GLU A 94 9.31 -0.24 -0.32
C GLU A 94 9.59 -1.07 -1.58
N ALA A 95 8.66 -1.94 -1.98
CA ALA A 95 8.79 -2.74 -3.19
C ALA A 95 8.91 -1.86 -4.44
N GLU A 96 8.16 -0.76 -4.50
CA GLU A 96 8.24 0.21 -5.59
C GLU A 96 9.57 0.97 -5.62
N ARG A 97 10.08 1.44 -4.46
CA ARG A 97 11.40 2.09 -4.38
C ARG A 97 12.52 1.16 -4.83
N ARG A 98 12.51 -0.09 -4.39
CA ARG A 98 13.50 -1.11 -4.81
C ARG A 98 13.47 -1.34 -6.31
N ARG A 99 12.27 -1.38 -6.92
CA ARG A 99 12.13 -1.49 -8.37
C ARG A 99 12.70 -0.27 -9.09
N GLN A 100 12.35 0.94 -8.64
CA GLN A 100 12.81 2.18 -9.24
C GLN A 100 14.35 2.25 -9.27
N ALA A 101 15.00 1.93 -8.14
CA ALA A 101 16.46 1.90 -8.06
C ALA A 101 17.12 0.91 -9.04
N VAL A 102 16.50 -0.25 -9.27
CA VAL A 102 16.98 -1.24 -10.24
C VAL A 102 16.78 -0.74 -11.68
N GLU A 103 15.66 -0.12 -11.99
CA GLU A 103 15.40 0.44 -13.32
C GLU A 103 16.33 1.60 -13.64
N ASP A 104 16.59 2.48 -12.67
CA ASP A 104 17.52 3.60 -12.83
C ASP A 104 18.96 3.11 -13.03
N ARG A 105 19.37 2.08 -12.30
CA ARG A 105 20.67 1.42 -12.53
C ARG A 105 20.76 0.82 -13.93
N ALA A 106 19.74 0.06 -14.35
CA ALA A 106 19.72 -0.56 -15.67
C ALA A 106 19.78 0.48 -16.80
N LYS A 107 19.06 1.60 -16.65
CA LYS A 107 19.15 2.74 -17.59
C LYS A 107 20.55 3.33 -17.61
N SER A 108 21.15 3.59 -16.44
CA SER A 108 22.50 4.18 -16.37
C SER A 108 23.56 3.29 -17.03
N GLU A 109 23.46 1.97 -16.86
CA GLU A 109 24.36 0.99 -17.48
C GLU A 109 24.14 0.94 -19.00
N ALA A 110 22.89 0.97 -19.48
CA ALA A 110 22.57 1.01 -20.90
C ALA A 110 23.11 2.28 -21.58
N THR A 111 22.97 3.44 -20.95
CA THR A 111 23.52 4.71 -21.46
C THR A 111 25.04 4.67 -21.52
N ALA A 112 25.69 4.13 -20.48
CA ALA A 112 27.15 3.99 -20.43
C ALA A 112 27.69 3.01 -21.49
N LEU A 113 26.97 1.93 -21.78
CA LEU A 113 27.31 1.00 -22.87
C LEU A 113 27.15 1.67 -24.24
N GLY A 114 26.05 2.38 -24.49
CA GLY A 114 25.87 3.12 -25.74
C GLY A 114 26.93 4.21 -25.97
N GLN A 115 27.35 4.90 -24.91
CA GLN A 115 28.46 5.86 -24.99
C GLN A 115 29.81 5.17 -25.28
N ARG A 116 30.07 4.00 -24.70
CA ARG A 116 31.28 3.20 -25.00
C ARG A 116 31.30 2.67 -26.43
N ASP A 117 30.16 2.19 -26.94
CA ASP A 117 30.05 1.73 -28.33
C ASP A 117 30.29 2.90 -29.31
N SER A 118 29.83 4.11 -28.98
CA SER A 118 30.10 5.31 -29.77
C SER A 118 31.56 5.79 -29.73
N HIS A 119 32.32 5.41 -28.70
CA HIS A 119 33.73 5.80 -28.50
C HIS A 119 34.74 4.74 -28.93
N THR A 120 34.31 3.62 -29.53
CA THR A 120 35.24 2.66 -30.13
C THR A 120 35.89 3.34 -31.36
N PRO A 121 37.20 3.65 -31.35
CA PRO A 121 37.83 4.32 -32.46
C PRO A 121 37.84 3.37 -33.66
N GLN A 122 36.96 3.60 -34.63
CA GLN A 122 37.00 2.92 -35.91
C GLN A 122 38.32 3.29 -36.60
N GLY A 123 39.21 2.32 -36.72
CA GLY A 123 40.24 2.32 -37.76
C GLY A 123 41.56 3.00 -37.41
N ALA A 124 42.37 2.34 -36.59
CA ALA A 124 43.81 2.33 -36.84
C ALA A 124 44.08 1.60 -38.16
N ARG A 125 43.91 2.28 -39.31
CA ARG A 125 44.35 1.77 -40.61
C ARG A 125 45.86 1.95 -40.66
N ARG A 126 46.61 0.95 -40.15
CA ARG A 126 48.06 0.84 -40.35
C ARG A 126 48.32 0.70 -41.85
N GLN A 127 48.79 1.77 -42.49
CA GLN A 127 49.46 1.68 -43.78
C GLN A 127 50.95 1.48 -43.50
N SER A 128 51.33 0.26 -43.13
CA SER A 128 52.72 -0.19 -43.17
C SER A 128 53.00 -0.69 -44.58
N GLY A 129 53.89 0.01 -45.29
CA GLY A 129 54.13 -0.18 -46.72
C GLY A 129 55.01 -1.38 -47.08
N THR A 130 55.32 -1.44 -48.38
CA THR A 130 56.55 -2.01 -48.92
C THR A 130 56.92 -1.17 -50.13
N GLY A 131 58.03 -0.43 -50.03
CA GLY A 131 58.70 0.10 -51.21
C GLY A 131 59.52 -1.02 -51.83
N LEU A 132 59.30 -1.29 -53.12
CA LEU A 132 60.23 -1.91 -54.04
C LEU A 132 59.77 -1.55 -55.47
N GLU A 133 60.77 -1.11 -56.25
CA GLU A 133 60.80 -0.80 -57.70
C GLU A 133 60.32 0.59 -58.17
#